data_AF-A0AAW0YFT8-F1
#
_entry.id   AF-A0AAW0YFT8-F1
#
_cell.length_a   1.000
_cell.length_b   1.000
_cell.length_c   1.000
_cell.angle_alpha   90.00
_cell.angle_beta   90.00
_cell.angle_gamma   90.00
#
_symmetry.space_group_name_H-M   'P 1'
#
loop_
_entity.id
_entity.type
_entity.pdbx_description
1 polymer ?
#
loop_
_entity_poly.entity_id
_entity_poly.type
_entity_poly.pdbx_seq_one_letter_code
_entity_poly.pdbx_strand_id
1 'polypeptide(L)'
;MRSSPSFYDVQSFTAFSVSSTATKLARLRLSRHYCRKLLMVVATIEANSVTAGQLLCSGLFSLDPVSNWFAAVALSHSLVDNATQKENMLRVQLATSVGSAAVSLLQQCTSILQARSKVLTRFGILMLLSTWLAHCPLAVQTFLAIPTAVPYLTTHVSANEHDELEMVCQGLCAFLLGLCVQFNDGSGSNFSRESLKQLVSDRIGAENFGDKLSNISRTEVYSKAAKSPQLAAKQPSDLVFDHEFCRLFKSLEVSCVRAVTPQLMVGNTAEVCPAEVTKYKDIIRDQDAEITRLRDLLRDIQREIEEVRSDKEQLSSKVQQLHDENTVLKAQQGIAVKSTASSVEANIVENQKESSGESIEELAQQVALLQQQLAEVTHARDYYYYEVYKKEAELTSL
;
A
#
# COMPACT_ATOMS: atom_id res chain seq x y z
N MET A 1 -56.06 7.94 32.95
CA MET A 1 -55.68 9.36 32.73
C MET A 1 -54.19 9.40 32.47
N ARG A 2 -53.81 9.78 31.24
CA ARG A 2 -52.44 9.74 30.73
C ARG A 2 -51.70 11.00 31.16
N SER A 3 -50.62 10.82 31.90
CA SER A 3 -49.66 11.87 32.28
C SER A 3 -48.63 12.05 31.16
N SER A 4 -48.63 13.25 30.59
CA SER A 4 -47.68 13.75 29.60
C SER A 4 -46.27 13.95 30.19
N PRO A 5 -45.18 13.80 29.43
CA PRO A 5 -43.86 14.26 29.85
C PRO A 5 -43.66 15.75 29.56
N SER A 6 -42.98 16.41 30.49
CA SER A 6 -42.72 17.85 30.55
C SER A 6 -41.83 18.35 29.42
N PHE A 7 -42.20 19.53 28.93
CA PHE A 7 -41.48 20.39 28.01
C PHE A 7 -40.07 20.74 28.51
N TYR A 8 -39.10 20.70 27.60
CA TYR A 8 -37.81 21.38 27.76
C TYR A 8 -38.00 22.86 27.47
N ASP A 9 -37.70 23.71 28.45
CA ASP A 9 -37.69 25.16 28.30
C ASP A 9 -36.31 25.58 27.77
N VAL A 10 -36.21 25.68 26.44
CA VAL A 10 -35.12 26.38 25.75
C VAL A 10 -35.68 27.74 25.36
N GLN A 11 -35.66 28.70 26.28
CA GLN A 11 -36.09 30.05 25.93
C GLN A 11 -35.03 30.74 25.08
N SER A 12 -35.53 31.28 23.97
CA SER A 12 -34.96 32.29 23.08
C SER A 12 -33.80 31.89 22.17
N PHE A 13 -34.12 31.17 21.09
CA PHE A 13 -33.63 31.54 19.75
C PHE A 13 -34.81 31.58 18.79
N THR A 14 -35.17 32.82 18.45
CA THR A 14 -36.24 33.17 17.51
C THR A 14 -36.05 32.49 16.17
N ALA A 15 -37.16 31.97 15.64
CA ALA A 15 -37.36 31.44 14.31
C ALA A 15 -36.37 31.97 13.24
N PHE A 16 -35.39 31.15 12.87
CA PHE A 16 -34.65 31.34 11.63
C PHE A 16 -35.08 30.26 10.65
N SER A 17 -35.79 30.72 9.62
CA SER A 17 -36.28 29.92 8.50
C SER A 17 -35.19 28.97 7.96
N VAL A 18 -35.51 27.68 7.99
CA VAL A 18 -34.72 26.53 7.48
C VAL A 18 -34.47 26.60 5.96
N SER A 19 -34.94 27.65 5.28
CA SER A 19 -34.73 27.86 3.84
C SER A 19 -33.35 28.45 3.47
N SER A 20 -32.68 29.17 4.38
CA SER A 20 -31.43 29.88 4.04
C SER A 20 -30.14 29.05 4.24
N THR A 21 -30.18 28.08 5.15
CA THR A 21 -29.01 27.28 5.54
C THR A 21 -28.80 26.10 4.58
N ALA A 22 -29.85 25.37 4.23
CA ALA A 22 -29.78 24.21 3.33
C ALA A 22 -29.42 24.59 1.87
N THR A 23 -29.83 25.77 1.40
CA THR A 23 -29.62 26.23 0.01
C THR A 23 -28.18 26.75 -0.23
N LYS A 24 -27.45 27.13 0.82
CA LYS A 24 -26.02 27.51 0.76
C LYS A 24 -25.05 26.34 0.99
N LEU A 25 -25.55 25.23 1.52
CA LEU A 25 -24.79 24.00 1.82
C LEU A 25 -24.63 23.05 0.61
N ALA A 26 -25.38 23.26 -0.48
CA ALA A 26 -25.48 22.31 -1.60
C ALA A 26 -24.52 22.56 -2.79
N ARG A 27 -23.44 23.35 -2.66
CA ARG A 27 -22.46 23.57 -3.74
C ARG A 27 -21.00 23.37 -3.29
N LEU A 28 -20.67 22.18 -2.77
CA LEU A 28 -19.32 21.86 -2.31
C LEU A 28 -18.77 20.57 -2.93
N ARG A 29 -17.95 20.76 -3.98
CA ARG A 29 -17.01 19.76 -4.51
C ARG A 29 -15.77 19.75 -3.61
N LEU A 30 -15.73 18.76 -2.71
CA LEU A 30 -14.66 18.47 -1.75
C LEU A 30 -13.33 18.13 -2.44
N SER A 31 -12.34 19.00 -2.29
CA SER A 31 -10.92 18.67 -2.49
C SER A 31 -10.10 19.64 -1.64
N ARG A 32 -9.05 19.10 -1.00
CA ARG A 32 -7.98 19.63 -0.11
C ARG A 32 -7.80 21.14 0.15
N HIS A 33 -8.30 22.03 -0.69
CA HIS A 33 -8.34 23.48 -0.49
C HIS A 33 -9.34 23.92 0.60
N TYR A 34 -10.41 23.14 0.86
CA TYR A 34 -11.42 23.50 1.86
C TYR A 34 -11.04 23.18 3.31
N CYS A 35 -10.12 22.26 3.63
CA CYS A 35 -9.54 22.21 4.98
C CYS A 35 -8.77 23.50 5.29
N ARG A 36 -8.08 24.07 4.30
CA ARG A 36 -7.33 25.31 4.44
C ARG A 36 -8.23 26.54 4.58
N LYS A 37 -9.43 26.54 3.97
CA LYS A 37 -10.41 27.63 4.09
C LYS A 37 -11.45 27.44 5.21
N LEU A 38 -11.70 26.22 5.66
CA LEU A 38 -12.41 25.94 6.92
C LEU A 38 -11.55 26.44 8.09
N LEU A 39 -10.23 26.19 8.07
CA LEU A 39 -9.28 26.86 8.98
C LEU A 39 -9.31 28.39 8.83
N MET A 40 -9.45 28.91 7.60
CA MET A 40 -9.43 30.36 7.36
C MET A 40 -10.74 31.09 7.74
N VAL A 41 -11.89 30.41 7.77
CA VAL A 41 -13.16 30.96 8.29
C VAL A 41 -13.25 30.84 9.82
N VAL A 42 -12.55 29.86 10.42
CA VAL A 42 -12.33 29.83 11.88
C VAL A 42 -11.48 31.03 12.34
N ALA A 43 -10.70 31.65 11.45
CA ALA A 43 -9.85 32.80 11.76
C ALA A 43 -10.54 34.18 11.68
N THR A 44 -11.84 34.28 11.33
CA THR A 44 -12.56 35.58 11.26
C THR A 44 -13.76 35.64 12.21
N ILE A 45 -13.53 35.37 13.49
CA ILE A 45 -14.49 35.72 14.55
C ILE A 45 -13.70 36.41 15.67
N GLU A 46 -13.48 37.71 15.52
CA GLU A 46 -13.06 38.54 16.66
C GLU A 46 -14.30 39.10 17.38
N ALA A 47 -14.21 39.03 18.72
CA ALA A 47 -15.14 39.50 19.76
C ALA A 47 -16.46 38.71 19.92
N ASN A 48 -16.56 37.88 20.97
CA ASN A 48 -17.64 36.93 21.36
C ASN A 48 -17.66 35.57 20.64
N SER A 49 -16.48 35.02 20.38
CA SER A 49 -16.22 34.01 19.35
C SER A 49 -16.67 32.57 19.64
N VAL A 50 -17.66 32.07 18.89
CA VAL A 50 -17.96 30.63 18.76
C VAL A 50 -16.78 29.93 18.10
N THR A 51 -16.25 28.88 18.73
CA THR A 51 -15.12 28.09 18.21
C THR A 51 -15.58 27.05 17.17
N ALA A 52 -14.65 26.58 16.34
CA ALA A 52 -14.89 25.47 15.42
C ALA A 52 -15.42 24.22 16.15
N GLY A 53 -14.84 23.91 17.31
CA GLY A 53 -15.26 22.78 18.14
C GLY A 53 -16.69 22.90 18.64
N GLN A 54 -17.10 24.10 19.07
CA GLN A 54 -18.48 24.37 19.47
C GLN A 54 -19.46 24.22 18.30
N LEU A 55 -19.10 24.70 17.11
CA LEU A 55 -19.94 24.54 15.92
C LEU A 55 -20.08 23.07 15.51
N LEU A 56 -18.98 22.32 15.52
CA LEU A 56 -18.98 20.89 15.22
C LEU A 56 -19.81 20.11 16.23
N CYS A 57 -19.66 20.36 17.53
CA CYS A 57 -20.48 19.73 18.56
C CYS A 57 -21.97 20.10 18.41
N SER A 58 -22.28 21.37 18.12
CA SER A 58 -23.66 21.80 17.87
C SER A 58 -24.27 21.11 16.65
N GLY A 59 -23.50 20.89 15.59
CA GLY A 59 -23.95 20.14 14.41
C GLY A 59 -24.12 18.65 14.72
N LEU A 60 -23.20 18.06 15.47
CA LEU A 60 -23.19 16.64 15.84
C LEU A 60 -24.40 16.27 16.71
N PHE A 61 -24.86 17.18 17.58
CA PHE A 61 -25.98 16.98 18.50
C PHE A 61 -27.28 17.66 18.04
N SER A 62 -27.29 18.21 16.83
CA SER A 62 -28.49 18.82 16.23
C SER A 62 -29.61 17.77 16.03
N LEU A 63 -30.86 18.24 15.99
CA LEU A 63 -32.00 17.43 15.56
C LEU A 63 -32.03 17.19 14.04
N ASP A 64 -31.21 17.92 13.29
CA ASP A 64 -31.07 17.78 11.84
C ASP A 64 -30.03 16.71 11.47
N PRO A 65 -30.45 15.60 10.83
CA PRO A 65 -29.55 14.50 10.46
C PRO A 65 -28.47 14.90 9.46
N VAL A 66 -28.74 15.88 8.58
CA VAL A 66 -27.77 16.37 7.61
C VAL A 66 -26.63 17.09 8.33
N SER A 67 -26.96 17.94 9.29
CA SER A 67 -26.00 18.59 10.18
C SER A 67 -25.17 17.57 10.96
N ASN A 68 -25.80 16.50 11.48
CA ASN A 68 -25.06 15.44 12.18
C ASN A 68 -24.04 14.77 11.26
N TRP A 69 -24.44 14.43 10.03
CA TRP A 69 -23.57 13.77 9.06
C TRP A 69 -22.36 14.65 8.72
N PHE A 70 -22.58 15.93 8.39
CA PHE A 70 -21.48 16.85 8.07
C PHE A 70 -20.54 17.09 9.26
N ALA A 71 -21.09 17.27 10.47
CA ALA A 71 -20.28 17.45 11.66
C ALA A 71 -19.44 16.21 11.97
N ALA A 72 -20.03 15.01 11.86
CA ALA A 72 -19.33 13.76 12.11
C ALA A 72 -18.23 13.50 11.06
N VAL A 73 -18.50 13.74 9.77
CA VAL A 73 -17.49 13.62 8.72
C VAL A 73 -16.38 14.66 8.90
N ALA A 74 -16.70 15.91 9.22
CA ALA A 74 -15.69 16.94 9.47
C ALA A 74 -14.79 16.59 10.66
N LEU A 75 -15.36 16.07 11.75
CA LEU A 75 -14.58 15.53 12.88
C LEU A 75 -13.74 14.34 12.44
N SER A 76 -14.27 13.42 11.63
CA SER A 76 -13.53 12.28 11.12
C SER A 76 -12.28 12.72 10.35
N HIS A 77 -12.40 13.72 9.47
CA HIS A 77 -11.27 14.29 8.72
C HIS A 77 -10.21 14.93 9.61
N SER A 78 -10.56 15.40 10.82
CA SER A 78 -9.56 15.89 11.79
C SER A 78 -8.74 14.78 12.45
N LEU A 79 -9.20 13.53 12.38
CA LEU A 79 -8.57 12.35 12.98
C LEU A 79 -7.77 11.50 11.98
N VAL A 80 -8.01 11.65 10.68
CA VAL A 80 -7.34 10.85 9.63
C VAL A 80 -5.83 10.99 9.75
N ASP A 81 -5.13 9.85 9.77
CA ASP A 81 -3.67 9.75 9.92
C ASP A 81 -3.07 10.54 11.10
N ASN A 82 -3.86 10.78 12.16
CA ASN A 82 -3.45 11.58 13.30
C ASN A 82 -3.74 10.91 14.65
N ALA A 83 -2.83 10.03 15.08
CA ALA A 83 -2.94 9.31 16.35
C ALA A 83 -3.04 10.27 17.56
N THR A 84 -2.23 11.33 17.59
CA THR A 84 -2.23 12.32 18.68
C THR A 84 -3.60 12.98 18.84
N GLN A 85 -4.26 13.34 17.74
CA GLN A 85 -5.59 13.97 17.82
C GLN A 85 -6.68 12.97 18.21
N LYS A 86 -6.57 11.70 17.78
CA LYS A 86 -7.47 10.64 18.26
C LYS A 86 -7.42 10.53 19.78
N GLU A 87 -6.24 10.53 20.39
CA GLU A 87 -6.08 10.47 21.84
C GLU A 87 -6.54 11.75 22.55
N ASN A 88 -6.18 12.92 22.03
CA ASN A 88 -6.63 14.19 22.58
C ASN A 88 -8.16 14.31 22.58
N MET A 89 -8.82 13.82 21.52
CA MET A 89 -10.27 13.89 21.40
C MET A 89 -10.98 13.01 22.43
N LEU A 90 -10.32 11.95 22.96
CA LEU A 90 -10.89 11.10 24.03
C LEU A 90 -11.04 11.88 25.34
N ARG A 91 -10.27 12.96 25.51
CA ARG A 91 -10.31 13.82 26.71
C ARG A 91 -11.44 14.84 26.67
N VAL A 92 -12.13 14.99 25.53
CA VAL A 92 -13.24 15.93 25.38
C VAL A 92 -14.42 15.45 26.21
N GLN A 93 -14.83 16.28 27.18
CA GLN A 93 -15.97 16.07 28.05
C GLN A 93 -17.08 17.06 27.71
N LEU A 94 -18.31 16.56 27.70
CA LEU A 94 -19.51 17.35 27.43
C LEU A 94 -20.21 17.65 28.74
N ALA A 95 -20.61 18.90 28.91
CA ALA A 95 -21.46 19.31 30.02
C ALA A 95 -22.86 18.71 29.82
N THR A 96 -23.35 18.03 30.85
CA THR A 96 -24.71 17.47 30.90
C THR A 96 -25.61 18.40 31.73
N SER A 97 -26.89 18.02 31.91
CA SER A 97 -27.82 18.76 32.75
C SER A 97 -27.26 18.95 34.17
N VAL A 98 -27.66 20.04 34.83
CA VAL A 98 -27.23 20.37 36.19
C VAL A 98 -27.47 19.17 37.11
N GLY A 99 -26.40 18.63 37.70
CA GLY A 99 -26.44 17.46 38.60
C GLY A 99 -26.07 16.11 37.96
N SER A 100 -25.88 16.05 36.64
CA SER A 100 -25.40 14.84 35.96
C SER A 100 -23.87 14.85 35.82
N ALA A 101 -23.25 13.66 35.78
CA ALA A 101 -21.82 13.54 35.51
C ALA A 101 -21.50 13.98 34.07
N ALA A 102 -20.31 14.53 33.85
CA ALA A 102 -19.83 14.84 32.50
C ALA A 102 -19.70 13.55 31.68
N VAL A 103 -20.01 13.64 30.39
CA VAL A 103 -19.99 12.51 29.46
C VAL A 103 -18.94 12.74 28.38
N SER A 104 -18.11 11.74 28.09
CA SER A 104 -17.11 11.87 27.03
C SER A 104 -17.75 12.00 25.65
N LEU A 105 -17.09 12.67 24.72
CA LEU A 105 -17.58 12.79 23.34
C LEU A 105 -17.81 11.41 22.70
N LEU A 106 -16.90 10.46 22.94
CA LEU A 106 -17.03 9.08 22.44
C LEU A 106 -18.27 8.37 23.00
N GLN A 107 -18.54 8.53 24.30
CA GLN A 107 -19.74 8.00 24.93
C GLN A 107 -20.99 8.63 24.34
N GLN A 108 -20.99 9.94 24.12
CA GLN A 108 -22.14 10.63 23.55
C GLN A 108 -22.42 10.20 22.10
N CYS A 109 -21.39 10.02 21.27
CA CYS A 109 -21.54 9.45 19.93
C CYS A 109 -22.21 8.06 19.99
N THR A 110 -21.78 7.22 20.93
CA THR A 110 -22.36 5.89 21.15
C THR A 110 -23.82 5.98 21.61
N SER A 111 -24.15 6.92 22.50
CA SER A 111 -25.53 7.17 22.94
C SER A 111 -26.45 7.66 21.82
N ILE A 112 -25.94 8.46 20.87
CA ILE A 112 -26.72 8.90 19.68
C ILE A 112 -27.07 7.70 18.78
N LEU A 113 -26.16 6.74 18.62
CA LEU A 113 -26.43 5.51 17.88
C LEU A 113 -27.52 4.65 18.55
N GLN A 114 -27.50 4.60 19.89
CA GLN A 114 -28.45 3.82 20.69
C GLN A 114 -29.82 4.49 20.84
N ALA A 115 -29.89 5.81 20.69
CA ALA A 115 -31.15 6.51 20.53
C ALA A 115 -31.83 6.09 19.22
N ARG A 116 -33.15 6.30 19.10
CA ARG A 116 -33.89 6.13 17.84
C ARG A 116 -33.53 7.23 16.83
N SER A 117 -32.25 7.31 16.46
CA SER A 117 -31.69 8.27 15.53
C SER A 117 -31.93 7.85 14.09
N LYS A 118 -32.05 8.84 13.20
CA LYS A 118 -32.29 8.58 11.78
C LYS A 118 -31.05 7.92 11.17
N VAL A 119 -31.29 7.08 10.15
CA VAL A 119 -30.24 6.34 9.42
C VAL A 119 -29.05 7.24 9.03
N LEU A 120 -29.34 8.44 8.51
CA LEU A 120 -28.30 9.39 8.08
C LEU A 120 -27.38 9.83 9.23
N THR A 121 -27.93 10.08 10.42
CA THR A 121 -27.14 10.38 11.63
C THR A 121 -26.25 9.18 11.98
N ARG A 122 -26.80 7.95 11.91
CA ARG A 122 -26.05 6.73 12.20
C ARG A 122 -24.87 6.53 11.25
N PHE A 123 -25.04 6.77 9.94
CA PHE A 123 -23.94 6.71 8.98
C PHE A 123 -22.79 7.65 9.35
N GLY A 124 -23.08 8.92 9.63
CA GLY A 124 -22.05 9.89 10.01
C GLY A 124 -21.30 9.46 11.27
N ILE A 125 -22.02 9.06 12.31
CA ILE A 125 -21.43 8.65 13.59
C ILE A 125 -20.63 7.35 13.47
N LEU A 126 -21.14 6.34 12.75
CA LEU A 126 -20.42 5.07 12.55
C LEU A 126 -19.13 5.27 11.75
N MET A 127 -19.13 6.15 10.73
CA MET A 127 -17.91 6.49 10.00
C MET A 127 -16.90 7.21 10.90
N LEU A 128 -17.35 8.19 11.71
CA LEU A 128 -16.49 8.89 12.68
C LEU A 128 -15.87 7.91 13.68
N LEU A 129 -16.66 7.04 14.29
CA LEU A 129 -16.18 6.04 15.25
C LEU A 129 -15.20 5.07 14.60
N SER A 130 -15.48 4.63 13.36
CA SER A 130 -14.57 3.73 12.63
C SER A 130 -13.21 4.38 12.38
N THR A 131 -13.18 5.63 11.93
CA THR A 131 -11.94 6.39 11.75
C THR A 131 -11.21 6.59 13.08
N TRP A 132 -11.94 6.87 14.15
CA TRP A 132 -11.37 7.12 15.48
C TRP A 132 -10.71 5.86 16.06
N LEU A 133 -11.37 4.70 15.97
CA LEU A 133 -10.87 3.44 16.51
C LEU A 133 -9.75 2.82 15.67
N ALA A 134 -9.74 3.05 14.35
CA ALA A 134 -8.72 2.49 13.47
C ALA A 134 -7.30 2.91 13.91
N HIS A 135 -6.41 1.94 14.07
CA HIS A 135 -5.01 2.14 14.49
C HIS A 135 -4.84 2.91 15.81
N CYS A 136 -5.84 2.94 16.69
CA CYS A 136 -5.77 3.61 17.99
C CYS A 136 -6.28 2.69 19.11
N PRO A 137 -5.40 1.86 19.72
CA PRO A 137 -5.78 0.94 20.78
C PRO A 137 -6.45 1.64 21.98
N LEU A 138 -5.98 2.83 22.36
CA LEU A 138 -6.59 3.59 23.46
C LEU A 138 -8.05 3.98 23.18
N ALA A 139 -8.38 4.35 21.93
CA ALA A 139 -9.76 4.63 21.54
C ALA A 139 -10.62 3.37 21.55
N VAL A 140 -10.06 2.22 21.13
CA VAL A 140 -10.74 0.92 21.23
C VAL A 140 -11.03 0.56 22.68
N GLN A 141 -10.07 0.69 23.59
CA GLN A 141 -10.29 0.41 25.01
C GLN A 141 -11.34 1.33 25.63
N THR A 142 -11.27 2.63 25.30
CA THR A 142 -12.25 3.60 25.80
C THR A 142 -13.66 3.29 25.27
N PHE A 143 -13.77 2.80 24.03
CA PHE A 143 -15.05 2.36 23.45
C PHE A 143 -15.56 1.07 24.08
N LEU A 144 -14.70 0.06 24.29
CA LEU A 144 -15.05 -1.20 24.95
C LEU A 144 -15.37 -1.02 26.44
N ALA A 145 -14.88 0.05 27.06
CA ALA A 145 -15.25 0.43 28.42
C ALA A 145 -16.74 0.82 28.54
N ILE A 146 -17.40 1.19 27.43
CA ILE A 146 -18.81 1.57 27.36
C ILE A 146 -19.68 0.31 27.41
N PRO A 147 -20.43 0.03 28.50
CA PRO A 147 -21.11 -1.25 28.69
C PRO A 147 -22.15 -1.57 27.60
N THR A 148 -22.76 -0.55 27.01
CA THR A 148 -23.81 -0.70 26.00
C THR A 148 -23.28 -0.79 24.56
N ALA A 149 -22.00 -0.50 24.33
CA ALA A 149 -21.44 -0.42 22.98
C ALA A 149 -21.42 -1.78 22.26
N VAL A 150 -20.79 -2.80 22.85
CA VAL A 150 -20.70 -4.14 22.26
C VAL A 150 -22.08 -4.81 22.13
N PRO A 151 -22.98 -4.77 23.13
CA PRO A 151 -24.34 -5.28 22.96
C PRO A 151 -25.09 -4.62 21.79
N TYR A 152 -25.00 -3.28 21.66
CA TYR A 152 -25.62 -2.56 20.55
C TYR A 152 -25.10 -3.04 19.20
N LEU A 153 -23.78 -3.12 19.01
CA LEU A 153 -23.18 -3.60 17.77
C LEU A 153 -23.62 -5.04 17.45
N THR A 154 -23.58 -5.92 18.45
CA THR A 154 -23.96 -7.33 18.29
C THR A 154 -25.42 -7.46 17.85
N THR A 155 -26.34 -6.77 18.52
CA THR A 155 -27.77 -6.81 18.17
C THR A 155 -28.03 -6.31 16.75
N HIS A 156 -27.39 -5.21 16.33
CA HIS A 156 -27.56 -4.68 14.98
C HIS A 156 -26.97 -5.61 13.90
N VAL A 157 -25.79 -6.19 14.14
CA VAL A 157 -25.15 -7.10 13.18
C VAL A 157 -25.93 -8.41 13.05
N SER A 158 -26.47 -8.94 14.15
CA SER A 158 -27.28 -10.17 14.15
C SER A 158 -28.71 -9.97 13.62
N ALA A 159 -29.17 -8.73 13.42
CA ALA A 159 -30.52 -8.49 12.92
C ALA A 159 -30.69 -8.93 11.44
N ASN A 160 -31.91 -9.28 11.07
CA ASN A 160 -32.24 -9.64 9.70
C ASN A 160 -33.01 -8.49 9.02
N GLU A 161 -32.26 -7.56 8.44
CA GLU A 161 -32.79 -6.39 7.74
C GLU A 161 -32.82 -6.63 6.24
N HIS A 162 -33.88 -6.14 5.59
CA HIS A 162 -34.07 -6.25 4.13
C HIS A 162 -34.03 -4.88 3.43
N ASP A 163 -34.02 -3.80 4.21
CA ASP A 163 -33.80 -2.45 3.70
C ASP A 163 -32.30 -2.24 3.41
N GLU A 164 -31.96 -1.75 2.22
CA GLU A 164 -30.57 -1.60 1.77
C GLU A 164 -29.76 -0.69 2.70
N LEU A 165 -30.35 0.41 3.18
CA LEU A 165 -29.65 1.37 4.04
C LEU A 165 -29.45 0.81 5.46
N GLU A 166 -30.41 0.04 5.96
CA GLU A 166 -30.23 -0.70 7.21
C GLU A 166 -29.16 -1.78 7.07
N MET A 167 -29.13 -2.54 5.96
CA MET A 167 -28.05 -3.51 5.69
C MET A 167 -26.66 -2.84 5.66
N VAL A 168 -26.56 -1.62 5.13
CA VAL A 168 -25.33 -0.81 5.22
C VAL A 168 -25.02 -0.42 6.66
N CYS A 169 -26.01 0.00 7.46
CA CYS A 169 -25.82 0.26 8.89
C CYS A 169 -25.28 -0.98 9.63
N GLN A 170 -25.79 -2.17 9.31
CA GLN A 170 -25.32 -3.44 9.87
C GLN A 170 -23.86 -3.70 9.48
N GLY A 171 -23.50 -3.49 8.22
CA GLY A 171 -22.12 -3.61 7.76
C GLY A 171 -21.18 -2.65 8.47
N LEU A 172 -21.62 -1.41 8.71
CA LEU A 172 -20.84 -0.41 9.47
C LEU A 172 -20.67 -0.81 10.95
N CYS A 173 -21.70 -1.39 11.57
CA CYS A 173 -21.60 -1.94 12.91
C CYS A 173 -20.65 -3.15 12.96
N ALA A 174 -20.70 -4.02 11.95
CA ALA A 174 -19.78 -5.16 11.82
C ALA A 174 -18.34 -4.68 11.63
N PHE A 175 -18.13 -3.63 10.85
CA PHE A 175 -16.83 -3.00 10.67
C PHE A 175 -16.29 -2.44 11.98
N LEU A 176 -17.10 -1.69 12.74
CA LEU A 176 -16.69 -1.17 14.03
C LEU A 176 -16.36 -2.28 15.04
N LEU A 177 -17.14 -3.37 15.05
CA LEU A 177 -16.85 -4.55 15.86
C LEU A 177 -15.55 -5.25 15.42
N GLY A 178 -15.30 -5.35 14.12
CA GLY A 178 -14.06 -5.88 13.55
C GLY A 178 -12.84 -5.03 13.95
N LEU A 179 -12.96 -3.71 13.94
CA LEU A 179 -11.92 -2.80 14.44
C LEU A 179 -11.65 -3.01 15.94
N CYS A 180 -12.71 -3.24 16.73
CA CYS A 180 -12.59 -3.58 18.15
C CYS A 180 -11.87 -4.91 18.39
N VAL A 181 -11.87 -5.86 17.44
CA VAL A 181 -11.08 -7.10 17.55
C VAL A 181 -9.65 -6.88 17.06
N GLN A 182 -9.50 -6.24 15.91
CA GLN A 182 -8.23 -6.02 15.21
C GLN A 182 -7.25 -5.15 15.99
N PHE A 183 -7.74 -4.06 16.61
CA PHE A 183 -6.90 -3.07 17.30
C PHE A 183 -6.97 -3.13 18.82
N ASN A 184 -7.59 -4.17 19.39
CA ASN A 184 -7.53 -4.43 20.83
C ASN A 184 -6.15 -4.98 21.20
N ASP A 185 -5.45 -4.28 22.08
CA ASP A 185 -4.13 -4.62 22.62
C ASP A 185 -4.20 -5.42 23.94
N GLY A 186 -5.41 -5.73 24.42
CA GLY A 186 -5.64 -6.50 25.64
C GLY A 186 -5.47 -5.72 26.95
N SER A 187 -5.29 -4.40 26.89
CA SER A 187 -5.04 -3.57 28.09
C SER A 187 -6.30 -3.24 28.91
N GLY A 188 -7.50 -3.40 28.35
CA GLY A 188 -8.78 -3.15 29.04
C GLY A 188 -9.45 -4.40 29.62
N SER A 189 -10.37 -4.18 30.58
CA SER A 189 -10.94 -5.25 31.41
C SER A 189 -12.30 -5.82 30.93
N ASN A 190 -13.05 -5.09 30.10
CA ASN A 190 -14.44 -5.47 29.82
C ASN A 190 -14.58 -6.53 28.71
N PHE A 191 -13.75 -6.42 27.67
CA PHE A 191 -13.80 -7.32 26.52
C PHE A 191 -12.37 -7.61 26.03
N SER A 192 -11.94 -8.87 26.18
CA SER A 192 -10.70 -9.35 25.55
C SER A 192 -10.93 -9.64 24.05
N ARG A 193 -9.85 -9.69 23.27
CA ARG A 193 -9.91 -10.05 21.85
C ARG A 193 -10.59 -11.42 21.65
N GLU A 194 -10.28 -12.39 22.49
CA GLU A 194 -10.84 -13.75 22.47
C GLU A 194 -12.34 -13.74 22.79
N SER A 195 -12.76 -12.95 23.79
CA SER A 195 -14.18 -12.83 24.15
C SER A 195 -15.01 -12.22 23.01
N LEU A 196 -14.45 -11.23 22.29
CA LEU A 196 -15.12 -10.62 21.14
C LEU A 196 -15.21 -11.58 19.95
N LYS A 197 -14.14 -12.34 19.65
CA LYS A 197 -14.16 -13.40 18.63
C LYS A 197 -15.22 -14.45 18.94
N GLN A 198 -15.26 -14.92 20.18
CA GLN A 198 -16.25 -15.90 20.61
C GLN A 198 -17.67 -15.34 20.52
N LEU A 199 -17.88 -14.09 20.93
CA LEU A 199 -19.17 -13.42 20.79
C LEU A 199 -19.63 -13.32 19.32
N VAL A 200 -18.73 -13.02 18.38
CA VAL A 200 -19.09 -13.03 16.95
C VAL A 200 -19.43 -14.44 16.49
N SER A 201 -18.62 -15.44 16.85
CA SER A 201 -18.88 -16.84 16.52
C SER A 201 -20.26 -17.31 17.01
N ASP A 202 -20.59 -17.01 18.27
CA ASP A 202 -21.77 -17.53 18.95
C ASP A 202 -23.06 -16.77 18.60
N ARG A 203 -22.99 -15.46 18.31
CA ARG A 203 -24.18 -14.61 18.12
C ARG A 203 -24.43 -14.17 16.69
N ILE A 204 -23.41 -14.11 15.86
CA ILE A 204 -23.50 -13.62 14.49
C ILE A 204 -23.24 -14.77 13.51
N GLY A 205 -22.20 -15.56 13.77
CA GLY A 205 -21.67 -16.56 12.85
C GLY A 205 -20.59 -15.99 11.94
N ALA A 206 -19.56 -16.79 11.69
CA ALA A 206 -18.36 -16.34 11.01
C ALA A 206 -18.61 -15.90 9.55
N GLU A 207 -19.41 -16.64 8.80
CA GLU A 207 -19.78 -16.30 7.41
C GLU A 207 -20.67 -15.06 7.37
N ASN A 208 -21.72 -15.04 8.21
CA ASN A 208 -22.62 -13.89 8.33
C ASN A 208 -21.87 -12.59 8.62
N PHE A 209 -20.84 -12.62 9.47
CA PHE A 209 -20.03 -11.42 9.75
C PHE A 209 -19.35 -10.86 8.49
N GLY A 210 -18.76 -11.74 7.66
CA GLY A 210 -18.16 -11.38 6.37
C GLY A 210 -19.19 -10.86 5.36
N ASP A 211 -20.36 -11.49 5.31
CA ASP A 211 -21.47 -11.04 4.44
C ASP A 211 -21.97 -9.65 4.84
N LYS A 212 -22.12 -9.38 6.16
CA LYS A 212 -22.52 -8.06 6.65
C LYS A 212 -21.50 -6.99 6.27
N LEU A 213 -20.19 -7.27 6.38
CA LEU A 213 -19.14 -6.35 5.92
C LEU A 213 -19.24 -6.07 4.41
N SER A 214 -19.43 -7.13 3.63
CA SER A 214 -19.54 -7.05 2.16
C SER A 214 -20.73 -6.20 1.70
N ASN A 215 -21.77 -6.05 2.52
CA ASN A 215 -22.91 -5.17 2.21
C ASN A 215 -22.49 -3.70 2.04
N ILE A 216 -21.37 -3.25 2.62
CA ILE A 216 -20.87 -1.88 2.40
C ILE A 216 -20.39 -1.73 0.95
N SER A 217 -19.45 -2.58 0.54
CA SER A 217 -18.73 -2.46 -0.74
C SER A 217 -19.59 -2.81 -1.96
N ARG A 218 -20.65 -3.60 -1.77
CA ARG A 218 -21.61 -3.98 -2.82
C ARG A 218 -22.53 -2.86 -3.28
N THR A 219 -22.70 -1.79 -2.50
CA THR A 219 -23.62 -0.70 -2.85
C THR A 219 -23.06 0.20 -3.95
N GLU A 220 -23.96 0.72 -4.79
CA GLU A 220 -23.60 1.71 -5.81
C GLU A 220 -23.09 3.02 -5.18
N VAL A 221 -23.68 3.42 -4.05
CA VAL A 221 -23.30 4.64 -3.31
C VAL A 221 -21.87 4.55 -2.79
N TYR A 222 -21.42 3.37 -2.31
CA TYR A 222 -20.02 3.14 -1.94
C TYR A 222 -19.10 3.23 -3.16
N SER A 223 -19.43 2.52 -4.23
CA SER A 223 -18.65 2.51 -5.47
C SER A 223 -18.46 3.92 -6.06
N LYS A 224 -19.47 4.78 -5.91
CA LYS A 224 -19.40 6.19 -6.33
C LYS A 224 -18.52 7.03 -5.41
N ALA A 225 -18.69 6.92 -4.09
CA ALA A 225 -17.89 7.67 -3.11
C ALA A 225 -16.41 7.27 -3.13
N ALA A 226 -16.10 5.98 -3.33
CA ALA A 226 -14.74 5.47 -3.41
C ALA A 226 -13.94 6.03 -4.61
N LYS A 227 -14.61 6.48 -5.68
CA LYS A 227 -13.96 6.97 -6.91
C LYS A 227 -13.47 8.41 -6.83
N SER A 228 -14.12 9.25 -6.01
CA SER A 228 -13.83 10.69 -6.00
C SER A 228 -13.95 11.29 -4.60
N PRO A 229 -12.98 12.12 -4.18
CA PRO A 229 -13.09 12.89 -2.95
C PRO A 229 -14.18 13.97 -3.01
N GLN A 230 -14.65 14.35 -4.20
CA GLN A 230 -15.69 15.38 -4.33
C GLN A 230 -17.08 14.83 -4.01
N LEU A 231 -17.69 15.33 -2.93
CA LEU A 231 -19.10 15.08 -2.64
C LEU A 231 -19.98 15.66 -3.76
N ALA A 232 -20.78 14.79 -4.36
CA ALA A 232 -21.72 15.14 -5.43
C ALA A 232 -23.16 14.78 -5.03
N ALA A 233 -23.54 15.19 -3.81
CA ALA A 233 -24.89 15.00 -3.27
C ALA A 233 -25.83 16.09 -3.80
N LYS A 234 -27.00 15.67 -4.31
CA LYS A 234 -28.08 16.56 -4.77
C LYS A 234 -29.22 16.61 -3.75
N GLN A 235 -29.41 15.54 -2.99
CA GLN A 235 -30.42 15.41 -1.95
C GLN A 235 -29.85 14.73 -0.69
N PRO A 236 -30.47 14.88 0.49
CA PRO A 236 -29.99 14.27 1.72
C PRO A 236 -29.83 12.74 1.67
N SER A 237 -30.63 12.05 0.85
CA SER A 237 -30.53 10.60 0.64
C SER A 237 -29.26 10.18 -0.08
N ASP A 238 -28.56 11.08 -0.77
CA ASP A 238 -27.28 10.80 -1.42
C ASP A 238 -26.11 10.76 -0.43
N LEU A 239 -26.33 11.21 0.81
CA LEU A 239 -25.32 11.27 1.87
C LEU A 239 -25.26 9.92 2.59
N VAL A 240 -24.37 9.04 2.13
CA VAL A 240 -24.12 7.75 2.80
C VAL A 240 -22.67 7.68 3.23
N PHE A 241 -21.75 7.67 2.26
CA PHE A 241 -20.32 7.50 2.51
C PHE A 241 -19.50 8.74 2.18
N ASP A 242 -18.50 8.98 3.02
CA ASP A 242 -17.37 9.87 2.73
C ASP A 242 -16.24 9.11 2.01
N HIS A 243 -15.50 9.80 1.13
CA HIS A 243 -14.43 9.21 0.36
C HIS A 243 -13.28 8.67 1.22
N GLU A 244 -12.90 9.40 2.27
CA GLU A 244 -11.79 8.99 3.13
C GLU A 244 -12.18 7.78 3.98
N PHE A 245 -13.45 7.71 4.40
CA PHE A 245 -14.00 6.48 4.98
C PHE A 245 -13.94 5.29 4.01
N CYS A 246 -14.30 5.47 2.74
CA CYS A 246 -14.19 4.38 1.74
C CYS A 246 -12.75 3.85 1.61
N ARG A 247 -11.75 4.74 1.66
CA ARG A 247 -10.33 4.35 1.65
C ARG A 247 -9.97 3.54 2.90
N LEU A 248 -10.40 4.00 4.07
CA LEU A 248 -10.20 3.30 5.33
C LEU A 248 -10.82 1.90 5.30
N PHE A 249 -12.11 1.81 4.94
CA PHE A 249 -12.83 0.54 4.86
C PHE A 249 -12.14 -0.44 3.92
N LYS A 250 -11.82 -0.02 2.68
CA LYS A 250 -11.12 -0.86 1.71
C LYS A 250 -9.78 -1.41 2.24
N SER A 251 -9.05 -0.63 3.03
CA SER A 251 -7.76 -1.05 3.58
C SER A 251 -7.87 -2.03 4.75
N LEU A 252 -8.99 -2.02 5.47
CA LEU A 252 -9.16 -2.78 6.71
C LEU A 252 -10.19 -3.90 6.65
N GLU A 253 -11.06 -3.95 5.63
CA GLU A 253 -12.11 -4.95 5.46
C GLU A 253 -11.58 -6.38 5.65
N VAL A 254 -10.59 -6.78 4.84
CA VAL A 254 -9.97 -8.12 4.92
C VAL A 254 -9.31 -8.38 6.26
N SER A 255 -8.62 -7.38 6.81
CA SER A 255 -7.97 -7.49 8.11
C SER A 255 -8.99 -7.69 9.24
N CYS A 256 -10.12 -7.00 9.20
CA CYS A 256 -11.22 -7.14 10.15
C CYS A 256 -11.86 -8.53 10.06
N VAL A 257 -12.11 -9.05 8.84
CA VAL A 257 -12.63 -10.42 8.69
C VAL A 257 -11.64 -11.42 9.29
N ARG A 258 -10.37 -11.36 8.90
CA ARG A 258 -9.32 -12.25 9.42
C ARG A 258 -9.16 -12.16 10.94
N ALA A 259 -9.25 -10.97 11.51
CA ALA A 259 -9.14 -10.76 12.95
C ALA A 259 -10.22 -11.50 13.74
N VAL A 260 -11.41 -11.62 13.17
CA VAL A 260 -12.59 -12.20 13.81
C VAL A 260 -12.73 -13.68 13.48
N THR A 261 -12.48 -14.06 12.23
CA THR A 261 -12.73 -15.41 11.68
C THR A 261 -11.48 -15.96 10.97
N PRO A 262 -10.37 -16.18 11.70
CA PRO A 262 -9.11 -16.60 11.08
C PRO A 262 -9.25 -17.92 10.30
N GLN A 263 -10.15 -18.83 10.71
CA GLN A 263 -10.37 -20.13 10.09
C GLN A 263 -10.97 -20.06 8.67
N LEU A 264 -11.81 -19.05 8.38
CA LEU A 264 -12.45 -18.90 7.06
C LEU A 264 -11.47 -18.41 5.98
N MET A 265 -10.33 -17.84 6.37
CA MET A 265 -9.32 -17.31 5.44
C MET A 265 -8.15 -18.27 5.18
N VAL A 266 -8.07 -19.40 5.91
CA VAL A 266 -7.05 -20.44 5.72
C VAL A 266 -7.21 -21.17 4.37
N GLY A 267 -8.37 -21.03 3.70
CA GLY A 267 -8.64 -21.68 2.41
C GLY A 267 -8.32 -20.85 1.16
N ASN A 268 -8.29 -19.51 1.24
CA ASN A 268 -8.22 -18.65 0.03
C ASN A 268 -7.06 -17.65 -0.01
N THR A 269 -6.26 -17.56 1.04
CA THR A 269 -4.97 -16.87 0.99
C THR A 269 -3.99 -17.65 1.82
N ALA A 270 -3.01 -18.26 1.16
CA ALA A 270 -1.78 -18.68 1.81
C ALA A 270 -1.11 -17.40 2.36
N GLU A 271 -1.51 -16.99 3.56
CA GLU A 271 -0.76 -16.01 4.31
C GLU A 271 0.48 -16.71 4.85
N VAL A 272 1.54 -16.46 4.10
CA VAL A 272 2.95 -16.59 4.43
C VAL A 272 3.14 -16.60 5.95
N CYS A 273 3.43 -17.77 6.52
CA CYS A 273 3.78 -17.89 7.92
C CYS A 273 4.91 -16.89 8.25
N PRO A 274 5.02 -16.34 9.48
CA PRO A 274 6.14 -15.47 9.86
C PRO A 274 7.52 -16.08 9.54
N ALA A 275 7.62 -17.41 9.56
CA ALA A 275 8.78 -18.18 9.12
C ALA A 275 9.04 -18.07 7.61
N GLU A 276 8.00 -18.04 6.78
CA GLU A 276 8.11 -17.87 5.34
C GLU A 276 8.42 -16.40 4.98
N VAL A 277 7.91 -15.40 5.72
CA VAL A 277 8.32 -13.99 5.56
C VAL A 277 9.80 -13.83 5.88
N THR A 278 10.29 -14.53 6.91
CA THR A 278 11.72 -14.55 7.27
C THR A 278 12.54 -15.21 6.16
N LYS A 279 12.08 -16.34 5.62
CA LYS A 279 12.70 -17.03 4.49
C LYS A 279 12.74 -16.14 3.23
N TYR A 280 11.68 -15.42 2.91
CA TYR A 280 11.66 -14.48 1.79
C TYR A 280 12.61 -13.30 2.03
N LYS A 281 12.70 -12.78 3.26
CA LYS A 281 13.68 -11.72 3.61
C LYS A 281 15.12 -12.19 3.46
N ASP A 282 15.42 -13.43 3.83
CA ASP A 282 16.77 -13.99 3.68
C ASP A 282 17.09 -14.25 2.21
N ILE A 283 16.14 -14.79 1.43
CA ILE A 283 16.30 -14.92 -0.03
C ILE A 283 16.53 -13.55 -0.69
N ILE A 284 15.79 -12.52 -0.29
CA ILE A 284 15.98 -11.15 -0.83
C ILE A 284 17.37 -10.62 -0.47
N ARG A 285 17.85 -10.84 0.75
CA ARG A 285 19.22 -10.46 1.14
C ARG A 285 20.29 -11.18 0.34
N ASP A 286 20.13 -12.48 0.12
CA ASP A 286 21.06 -13.29 -0.67
C ASP A 286 21.04 -12.86 -2.14
N GLN A 287 19.87 -12.55 -2.68
CA GLN A 287 19.72 -12.01 -4.03
C GLN A 287 20.32 -10.61 -4.15
N ASP A 288 20.12 -9.72 -3.18
CA ASP A 288 20.74 -8.39 -3.16
C ASP A 288 22.27 -8.47 -3.07
N ALA A 289 22.79 -9.43 -2.31
CA ALA A 289 24.23 -9.71 -2.23
C ALA A 289 24.77 -10.22 -3.58
N GLU A 290 24.07 -11.14 -4.24
CA GLU A 290 24.47 -11.66 -5.56
C GLU A 290 24.35 -10.59 -6.65
N ILE A 291 23.30 -9.76 -6.63
CA ILE A 291 23.16 -8.62 -7.54
C ILE A 291 24.32 -7.64 -7.35
N THR A 292 24.75 -7.40 -6.11
CA THR A 292 25.89 -6.54 -5.82
C THR A 292 27.18 -7.17 -6.36
N ARG A 293 27.41 -8.46 -6.10
CA ARG A 293 28.56 -9.20 -6.62
C ARG A 293 28.61 -9.21 -8.15
N LEU A 294 27.48 -9.44 -8.82
CA LEU A 294 27.39 -9.44 -10.29
C LEU A 294 27.64 -8.04 -10.85
N ARG A 295 27.16 -6.98 -10.18
CA ARG A 295 27.48 -5.59 -10.56
C ARG A 295 28.97 -5.27 -10.40
N ASP A 296 29.61 -5.81 -9.37
CA ASP A 296 31.06 -5.64 -9.14
C ASP A 296 31.86 -6.37 -10.23
N LEU A 297 31.50 -7.62 -10.53
CA LEU A 297 32.13 -8.39 -11.60
C LEU A 297 31.95 -7.71 -12.97
N LEU A 298 30.76 -7.18 -13.26
CA LEU A 298 30.52 -6.43 -14.49
C LEU A 298 31.40 -5.18 -14.58
N ARG A 299 31.61 -4.47 -13.46
CA ARG A 299 32.53 -3.32 -13.41
C ARG A 299 33.98 -3.74 -13.64
N ASP A 300 34.41 -4.84 -13.05
CA ASP A 300 35.78 -5.35 -13.22
C ASP A 300 36.04 -5.79 -14.67
N ILE A 301 35.12 -6.55 -15.26
CA ILE A 301 35.21 -6.96 -16.66
C ILE A 301 35.17 -5.75 -17.60
N GLN A 302 34.32 -4.75 -17.32
CA GLN A 302 34.32 -3.51 -18.12
C GLN A 302 35.66 -2.79 -18.05
N ARG A 303 36.30 -2.74 -16.88
CA ARG A 303 37.63 -2.15 -16.72
C ARG A 303 38.68 -2.93 -17.53
N GLU A 304 38.63 -4.26 -17.48
CA GLU A 304 39.56 -5.13 -18.22
C GLU A 304 39.37 -4.99 -19.74
N ILE A 305 38.13 -4.84 -20.22
CA ILE A 305 37.84 -4.52 -21.63
C ILE A 305 38.44 -3.19 -22.04
N GLU A 306 38.31 -2.15 -21.22
CA GLU A 306 38.88 -0.82 -21.50
C GLU A 306 40.41 -0.86 -21.55
N GLU A 307 41.03 -1.61 -20.64
CA GLU A 307 42.49 -1.82 -20.58
C GLU A 307 43.01 -2.56 -21.82
N VAL A 308 42.42 -3.71 -22.15
CA VAL A 308 42.78 -4.48 -23.35
C VAL A 308 42.55 -3.66 -24.64
N ARG A 309 41.50 -2.83 -24.67
CA ARG A 309 41.23 -1.95 -25.80
C ARG A 309 42.31 -0.89 -25.95
N SER A 310 42.73 -0.25 -24.85
CA SER A 310 43.84 0.70 -24.84
C SER A 310 45.13 0.04 -25.33
N ASP A 311 45.46 -1.14 -24.83
CA ASP A 311 46.67 -1.88 -25.23
C ASP A 311 46.63 -2.26 -26.71
N LYS A 312 45.47 -2.66 -27.23
CA LYS A 312 45.27 -2.93 -28.66
C LYS A 312 45.52 -1.69 -29.51
N GLU A 313 45.04 -0.52 -29.08
CA GLU A 313 45.26 0.74 -29.80
C GLU A 313 46.75 1.12 -29.79
N GLN A 314 47.43 0.98 -28.64
CA GLN A 314 48.88 1.21 -28.54
C GLN A 314 49.67 0.25 -29.44
N LEU A 315 49.37 -1.05 -29.39
CA LEU A 315 50.07 -2.05 -30.20
C LEU A 315 49.81 -1.84 -31.69
N SER A 316 48.56 -1.52 -32.07
CA SER A 316 48.22 -1.17 -33.46
C SER A 316 48.98 0.05 -33.95
N SER A 317 49.15 1.08 -33.11
CA SER A 317 49.96 2.25 -33.46
C SER A 317 51.44 1.88 -33.68
N LYS A 318 51.97 0.96 -32.85
CA LYS A 318 53.35 0.50 -32.96
C LYS A 318 53.56 -0.33 -34.23
N VAL A 319 52.61 -1.19 -34.58
CA VAL A 319 52.63 -1.97 -35.82
C VAL A 319 52.60 -1.03 -37.02
N GLN A 320 51.77 0.01 -37.01
CA GLN A 320 51.73 1.00 -38.08
C GLN A 320 53.07 1.73 -38.21
N GLN A 321 53.66 2.19 -37.11
CA GLN A 321 54.98 2.84 -37.13
C GLN A 321 56.07 1.92 -37.72
N LEU A 322 56.13 0.66 -37.28
CA LEU A 322 57.08 -0.31 -37.81
C LEU A 322 56.82 -0.66 -39.28
N HIS A 323 55.56 -0.64 -39.70
CA HIS A 323 55.17 -0.83 -41.09
C HIS A 323 55.64 0.34 -41.97
N ASP A 324 55.45 1.57 -41.49
CA ASP A 324 55.89 2.78 -42.18
C ASP A 324 57.44 2.81 -42.25
N GLU A 325 58.13 2.47 -41.16
CA GLU A 325 59.59 2.35 -41.11
C GLU A 325 60.11 1.27 -42.07
N ASN A 326 59.49 0.10 -42.11
CA ASN A 326 59.82 -0.95 -43.08
C ASN A 326 59.57 -0.52 -44.53
N THR A 327 58.52 0.25 -44.78
CA THR A 327 58.21 0.78 -46.11
C THR A 327 59.26 1.78 -46.56
N VAL A 328 59.71 2.66 -45.65
CA VAL A 328 60.82 3.59 -45.89
C VAL A 328 62.14 2.85 -46.10
N LEU A 329 62.47 1.85 -45.27
CA LEU A 329 63.69 1.04 -45.43
C LEU A 329 63.68 0.26 -46.75
N LYS A 330 62.55 -0.33 -47.15
CA LYS A 330 62.40 -0.99 -48.46
C LYS A 330 62.55 0.01 -49.62
N ALA A 331 62.03 1.22 -49.49
CA ALA A 331 62.22 2.27 -50.48
C ALA A 331 63.70 2.72 -50.56
N GLN A 332 64.40 2.84 -49.43
CA GLN A 332 65.84 3.13 -49.37
C GLN A 332 66.69 1.98 -49.95
N GLN A 333 66.33 0.72 -49.69
CA GLN A 333 66.98 -0.44 -50.32
C GLN A 333 66.70 -0.52 -51.82
N GLY A 334 65.50 -0.15 -52.28
CA GLY A 334 65.20 -0.02 -53.71
C GLY A 334 66.01 1.07 -54.42
N ILE A 335 66.44 2.10 -53.67
CA ILE A 335 67.35 3.14 -54.15
C ILE A 335 68.82 2.64 -54.12
N ALA A 336 69.21 1.84 -53.13
CA ALA A 336 70.53 1.19 -53.09
C ALA A 336 70.71 0.12 -54.18
N VAL A 337 69.68 -0.65 -54.51
CA VAL A 337 69.71 -1.71 -55.55
C VAL A 337 69.80 -1.13 -56.97
N LYS A 338 69.49 0.16 -57.19
CA LYS A 338 69.74 0.85 -58.47
C LYS A 338 71.17 1.43 -58.60
N SER A 339 72.05 1.23 -57.61
CA SER A 339 73.40 1.80 -57.62
C SER A 339 74.52 0.80 -57.35
N THR A 340 74.33 -0.50 -57.55
CA THR A 340 75.47 -1.44 -57.73
C THR A 340 75.04 -2.72 -58.46
N ALA A 341 74.83 -2.62 -59.78
CA ALA A 341 74.80 -3.79 -60.65
C ALA A 341 76.19 -3.99 -61.25
N SER A 342 77.04 -4.78 -60.59
CA SER A 342 78.21 -5.44 -61.18
C SER A 342 78.77 -6.49 -60.22
N SER A 343 78.68 -7.75 -60.66
CA SER A 343 79.58 -8.88 -60.36
C SER A 343 79.88 -9.21 -58.88
N VAL A 344 79.36 -10.36 -58.42
CA VAL A 344 80.14 -11.58 -58.08
C VAL A 344 79.17 -12.59 -57.44
N GLU A 345 79.28 -13.82 -57.90
CA GLU A 345 78.50 -14.99 -57.50
C GLU A 345 78.81 -15.49 -56.08
N ALA A 346 77.83 -16.23 -55.57
CA ALA A 346 77.96 -17.37 -54.65
C ALA A 346 78.31 -17.11 -53.17
N ASN A 347 77.60 -17.90 -52.34
CA ASN A 347 77.70 -18.07 -50.89
C ASN A 347 77.01 -16.99 -50.03
N ILE A 348 75.79 -17.32 -49.60
CA ILE A 348 75.24 -17.29 -48.23
C ILE A 348 73.71 -17.51 -48.37
N VAL A 349 73.30 -18.72 -48.78
CA VAL A 349 71.89 -19.16 -48.68
C VAL A 349 71.90 -20.61 -48.24
N GLU A 350 72.44 -20.88 -47.06
CA GLU A 350 72.38 -22.23 -46.49
C GLU A 350 72.19 -22.22 -44.96
N ASN A 351 71.75 -21.11 -44.36
CA ASN A 351 71.57 -21.06 -42.90
C ASN A 351 70.27 -20.41 -42.40
N GLN A 352 69.23 -20.31 -43.24
CA GLN A 352 67.92 -19.77 -42.83
C GLN A 352 66.70 -20.60 -43.24
N LYS A 353 66.88 -21.80 -43.84
CA LYS A 353 65.76 -22.67 -44.22
C LYS A 353 65.37 -23.72 -43.18
N GLU A 354 66.25 -24.06 -42.24
CA GLU A 354 65.94 -25.09 -41.23
C GLU A 354 65.11 -24.54 -40.06
N SER A 355 65.42 -23.34 -39.54
CA SER A 355 64.68 -22.76 -38.40
C SER A 355 63.23 -22.34 -38.72
N SER A 356 62.91 -22.00 -39.97
CA SER A 356 61.54 -21.60 -40.34
C SER A 356 60.63 -22.80 -40.64
N GLY A 357 61.20 -23.95 -40.99
CA GLY A 357 60.45 -25.17 -41.30
C GLY A 357 59.90 -25.84 -40.04
N GLU A 358 60.73 -25.95 -39.01
CA GLU A 358 60.36 -26.56 -37.72
C GLU A 358 59.22 -25.79 -37.03
N SER A 359 59.26 -24.45 -37.06
CA SER A 359 58.18 -23.63 -36.47
C SER A 359 56.85 -23.77 -37.21
N ILE A 360 56.85 -23.96 -38.54
CA ILE A 360 55.61 -24.16 -39.31
C ILE A 360 55.01 -25.54 -39.00
N GLU A 361 55.85 -26.56 -38.80
CA GLU A 361 55.40 -27.90 -38.46
C GLU A 361 54.85 -27.99 -37.02
N GLU A 362 55.48 -27.31 -36.06
CA GLU A 362 54.94 -27.16 -34.69
C GLU A 362 53.60 -26.41 -34.68
N LEU A 363 53.48 -25.31 -35.44
CA LEU A 363 52.23 -24.57 -35.59
C LEU A 363 51.12 -25.44 -36.22
N ALA A 364 51.44 -26.28 -37.19
CA ALA A 364 50.48 -27.19 -37.80
C ALA A 364 50.00 -28.27 -36.82
N GLN A 365 50.90 -28.82 -36.00
CA GLN A 365 50.53 -29.77 -34.94
C GLN A 365 49.65 -29.13 -33.86
N GLN A 366 49.97 -27.90 -33.46
CA GLN A 366 49.17 -27.14 -32.48
C GLN A 366 47.75 -26.85 -32.99
N VAL A 367 47.62 -26.51 -34.28
CA VAL A 367 46.31 -26.29 -34.93
C VAL A 367 45.50 -27.59 -34.99
N ALA A 368 46.13 -28.72 -35.31
CA ALA A 368 45.45 -30.02 -35.34
C ALA A 368 44.94 -30.43 -33.95
N LEU A 369 45.74 -30.21 -32.89
CA LEU A 369 45.33 -30.49 -31.52
C LEU A 369 44.15 -29.62 -31.08
N LEU A 370 44.20 -28.32 -31.39
CA LEU A 370 43.10 -27.40 -31.08
C LEU A 370 41.82 -27.78 -31.84
N GLN A 371 41.92 -28.22 -33.10
CA GLN A 371 40.77 -28.70 -33.86
C GLN A 371 40.16 -29.96 -33.25
N GLN A 372 40.97 -30.89 -32.73
CA GLN A 372 40.49 -32.07 -32.03
C GLN A 372 39.76 -31.69 -30.72
N GLN A 373 40.36 -30.83 -29.90
CA GLN A 373 39.73 -30.36 -28.66
C GLN A 373 38.40 -29.64 -28.93
N LEU A 374 38.33 -28.86 -30.01
CA LEU A 374 37.10 -28.16 -30.40
C LEU A 374 36.00 -29.15 -30.83
N ALA A 375 36.37 -30.24 -31.51
CA ALA A 375 35.43 -31.31 -31.88
C ALA A 375 34.89 -32.05 -30.64
N GLU A 376 35.75 -32.35 -29.66
CA GLU A 376 35.35 -33.00 -28.40
C GLU A 376 34.39 -32.13 -27.58
N VAL A 377 34.68 -30.84 -27.45
CA VAL A 377 33.81 -29.87 -26.76
C VAL A 377 32.48 -29.71 -27.48
N THR A 378 32.49 -29.69 -28.82
CA THR A 378 31.27 -29.61 -29.63
C THR A 378 30.39 -30.85 -29.41
N HIS A 379 30.99 -32.04 -29.40
CA HIS A 379 30.26 -33.28 -29.14
C HIS A 379 29.68 -33.34 -27.71
N ALA A 380 30.46 -32.92 -26.70
CA ALA A 380 29.99 -32.87 -25.31
C ALA A 380 28.82 -31.89 -25.13
N ARG A 381 28.88 -30.73 -25.79
CA ARG A 381 27.81 -29.74 -25.81
C ARG A 381 26.53 -30.31 -26.44
N ASP A 382 26.65 -30.96 -27.59
CA ASP A 382 25.49 -31.50 -28.32
C ASP A 382 24.85 -32.66 -27.54
N TYR A 383 25.65 -33.50 -26.87
CA TYR A 383 25.17 -34.53 -25.95
C TYR A 383 24.40 -33.92 -24.76
N TYR A 384 24.92 -32.85 -24.15
CA TYR A 384 24.24 -32.16 -23.05
C TYR A 384 22.88 -31.59 -23.49
N TYR A 385 22.80 -30.95 -24.67
CA TYR A 385 21.53 -30.46 -25.20
C TYR A 385 20.51 -31.57 -25.44
N TYR A 386 20.96 -32.71 -25.95
CA TYR A 386 20.08 -33.88 -26.14
C TYR A 386 19.50 -34.38 -24.82
N GLU A 387 20.32 -34.53 -23.77
CA GLU A 387 19.86 -34.97 -22.45
C GLU A 387 18.89 -33.96 -21.81
N VAL A 388 19.14 -32.66 -21.94
CA VAL A 388 18.23 -31.61 -21.45
C VAL A 388 16.88 -31.70 -22.16
N TYR A 389 16.88 -31.80 -23.49
CA TYR A 389 15.66 -31.85 -24.30
C TYR A 389 14.84 -33.12 -24.01
N LYS A 390 15.51 -34.26 -23.82
CA LYS A 390 14.89 -35.53 -23.43
C LYS A 390 14.20 -35.41 -22.07
N LYS A 391 14.87 -34.80 -21.09
CA LYS A 391 14.33 -34.60 -19.73
C LYS A 391 13.15 -33.63 -19.71
N GLU A 392 13.19 -32.59 -20.53
CA GLU A 392 12.09 -31.64 -20.69
C GLU A 392 10.84 -32.29 -21.32
N ALA A 393 11.04 -33.19 -22.29
CA ALA A 393 9.98 -34.00 -22.89
C ALA A 393 9.37 -35.01 -21.90
N GLU A 394 10.17 -35.63 -21.03
CA GLU A 394 9.68 -36.50 -19.96
C GLU A 394 8.83 -35.73 -18.95
N LEU A 395 9.24 -34.52 -18.54
CA LEU A 395 8.49 -33.67 -17.61
C LEU A 395 7.17 -33.13 -18.14
N THR A 396 7.05 -32.94 -19.47
CA THR A 396 5.80 -32.47 -20.11
C THR A 396 4.81 -33.60 -20.42
N SER A 397 5.21 -34.86 -20.19
CA SER A 397 4.37 -36.05 -20.41
C SER A 397 3.67 -36.57 -19.14
N LEU A 398 3.94 -35.95 -17.98
CA LEU A 398 3.28 -36.13 -16.68
C LEU A 398 2.24 -35.03 -16.45
#